data_AF-A0A819W270-F1
#
_entry.id   AF-A0A819W270-F1
#
_cell.length_a   1.000
_cell.length_b   1.000
_cell.length_c   1.000
_cell.angle_alpha   90.00
_cell.angle_beta   90.00
_cell.angle_gamma   90.00
#
_symmetry.space_group_name_H-M   'P 1'
#
loop_
_entity.id
_entity.type
_entity.pdbx_description
1 polymer ?
#
loop_
_entity_poly.entity_id
_entity_poly.type
_entity_poly.pdbx_seq_one_letter_code
_entity_poly.pdbx_strand_id
1 'polypeptide(L)'
;MNRFGDIDVSFKRLPVVYGYRSQKLVPIEKALEPIEPQIDNLPYWIKIAKRSCHFPSEHGLSRDQSAAIYIYTMEWGEATLYRTLNKALRSENRQGLKIWFLYLKLFDTALDKLPTVKEVVWRGIPLDIGKNFTENQIVTWWSINSCSSSVNVIKNFLGNDKNSTLFLIEAVNGKKISGYTEYENENEIILQMGSQFRVKSDPLDQSNGSHLVHLIEIDDNDDHPLASAMNEMRPVVKSSNTSTLGKIKSPSCPVSYSKNISDISKITENDSSDDDILYSMNSDISDIGSDDVGEDSVNCESDVFCESADDEGVTKKMRQYESWLRKKLKSNLPFYDGELK
;
A
#
# COMPACT_ATOMS: atom_id res chain seq x y z
N MET A 1 19.72 -1.92 0.57
CA MET A 1 19.02 -1.11 -0.45
C MET A 1 17.96 -1.87 -1.28
N ASN A 2 17.49 -3.08 -0.93
CA ASN A 2 16.46 -3.78 -1.71
C ASN A 2 15.07 -3.09 -1.65
N ARG A 3 14.87 -2.16 -0.72
CA ARG A 3 13.63 -1.42 -0.43
C ARG A 3 13.07 -0.62 -1.61
N PHE A 4 13.93 -0.18 -2.53
CA PHE A 4 13.52 0.53 -3.76
C PHE A 4 12.82 -0.38 -4.78
N GLY A 5 13.18 -1.67 -4.82
CA GLY A 5 12.73 -2.64 -5.84
C GLY A 5 11.34 -3.25 -5.60
N ASP A 6 10.78 -3.06 -4.41
CA ASP A 6 9.51 -3.66 -4.00
C ASP A 6 8.31 -2.90 -4.61
N ILE A 7 7.40 -3.58 -5.33
CA ILE A 7 6.31 -2.90 -6.07
C ILE A 7 5.07 -3.78 -6.27
N ASP A 8 3.91 -3.15 -6.40
CA ASP A 8 2.68 -3.77 -6.93
C ASP A 8 2.58 -3.56 -8.44
N VAL A 9 2.44 -4.65 -9.19
CA VAL A 9 2.31 -4.68 -10.66
C VAL A 9 0.97 -5.26 -11.11
N SER A 10 0.06 -5.53 -10.18
CA SER A 10 -1.26 -6.11 -10.45
C SER A 10 -2.30 -5.07 -10.86
N PHE A 11 -2.07 -3.81 -10.49
CA PHE A 11 -3.03 -2.69 -10.58
C PHE A 11 -4.43 -2.97 -10.00
N LYS A 12 -4.58 -4.02 -9.18
CA LYS A 12 -5.87 -4.43 -8.62
C LYS A 12 -6.42 -3.35 -7.69
N ARG A 13 -7.67 -2.96 -7.91
CA ARG A 13 -8.41 -2.06 -7.01
C ARG A 13 -8.87 -2.86 -5.80
N LEU A 14 -8.20 -2.66 -4.67
CA LEU A 14 -8.50 -3.31 -3.40
C LEU A 14 -9.25 -2.35 -2.45
N PRO A 15 -9.95 -2.84 -1.41
CA PRO A 15 -10.50 -1.97 -0.37
C PRO A 15 -9.38 -1.20 0.36
N VAL A 16 -9.63 0.07 0.66
CA VAL A 16 -8.69 0.95 1.37
C VAL A 16 -8.59 0.55 2.86
N VAL A 17 -7.37 0.58 3.40
CA VAL A 17 -7.06 0.03 4.73
C VAL A 17 -7.26 1.10 5.81
N TYR A 18 -8.51 1.44 6.15
CA TYR A 18 -8.78 2.48 7.16
C TYR A 18 -8.71 2.02 8.63
N GLY A 19 -8.83 0.71 8.89
CA GLY A 19 -9.02 0.16 10.25
C GLY A 19 -7.86 0.34 11.24
N TYR A 20 -6.69 0.79 10.77
CA TYR A 20 -5.58 1.19 11.63
C TYR A 20 -5.80 2.57 12.27
N ARG A 21 -6.53 3.49 11.62
CA ARG A 21 -6.62 4.90 12.04
C ARG A 21 -7.25 5.08 13.42
N SER A 22 -8.20 4.22 13.77
CA SER A 22 -8.92 4.17 15.05
C SER A 22 -8.18 3.43 16.17
N GLN A 23 -7.01 2.82 15.91
CA GLN A 23 -6.24 2.16 16.95
C GLN A 23 -5.61 3.17 17.93
N LYS A 24 -5.37 2.70 19.15
CA LYS A 24 -4.56 3.43 20.14
C LYS A 24 -3.09 3.38 19.74
N LEU A 25 -2.35 4.45 20.03
CA LEU A 25 -0.89 4.41 19.98
C LEU A 25 -0.37 3.55 21.14
N VAL A 26 0.59 2.68 20.85
CA VAL A 26 1.21 1.73 21.80
C VAL A 26 2.72 1.70 21.56
N PRO A 27 3.54 1.25 22.54
CA PRO A 27 4.97 1.02 22.33
C PRO A 27 5.24 0.04 21.19
N ILE A 28 6.39 0.15 20.53
CA ILE A 28 6.70 -0.62 19.32
C ILE A 28 6.68 -2.14 19.55
N GLU A 29 7.06 -2.61 20.74
CA GLU A 29 6.92 -4.01 21.14
C GLU A 29 5.46 -4.48 21.04
N LYS A 30 4.52 -3.73 21.63
CA LYS A 30 3.08 -4.04 21.57
C LYS A 30 2.45 -3.75 20.20
N ALA A 31 3.11 -2.94 19.36
CA ALA A 31 2.70 -2.74 17.99
C ALA A 31 3.06 -3.93 17.07
N LEU A 32 4.09 -4.70 17.44
CA LEU A 32 4.66 -5.79 16.63
C LEU A 32 4.46 -7.20 17.23
N GLU A 33 4.05 -7.32 18.49
CA GLU A 33 3.69 -8.59 19.17
C GLU A 33 2.80 -9.52 18.30
N PRO A 34 1.77 -9.06 17.56
CA PRO A 34 0.97 -9.93 16.68
C PRO A 34 1.71 -10.49 15.43
N ILE A 35 2.92 -9.99 15.16
CA ILE A 35 3.70 -10.21 13.93
C ILE A 35 4.99 -11.00 14.22
N GLU A 36 5.44 -11.06 15.48
CA GLU A 36 6.62 -11.83 15.90
C GLU A 36 6.67 -13.27 15.35
N PRO A 37 5.57 -14.05 15.28
CA PRO A 37 5.59 -15.40 14.69
C PRO A 37 5.88 -15.48 13.19
N GLN A 38 5.97 -14.34 12.48
CA GLN A 38 6.20 -14.26 11.03
C GLN A 38 7.59 -13.71 10.67
N ILE A 39 8.38 -13.27 11.65
CA ILE A 39 9.67 -12.60 11.42
C ILE A 39 10.71 -13.08 12.44
N ASP A 40 11.71 -13.81 11.95
CA ASP A 40 12.78 -14.38 12.77
C ASP A 40 13.49 -13.32 13.62
N ASN A 41 13.52 -13.56 14.93
CA ASN A 41 14.15 -12.70 15.94
C ASN A 41 13.62 -11.25 15.99
N LEU A 42 12.36 -10.98 15.62
CA LEU A 42 11.79 -9.62 15.65
C LEU A 42 12.03 -8.84 16.97
N PRO A 43 11.93 -9.42 18.18
CA PRO A 43 12.28 -8.72 19.43
C PRO A 43 13.73 -8.22 19.51
N TYR A 44 14.68 -8.91 18.88
CA TYR A 44 16.07 -8.46 18.78
C TYR A 44 16.17 -7.24 17.84
N TRP A 45 15.51 -7.28 16.68
CA TRP A 45 15.53 -6.17 15.73
C TRP A 45 14.82 -4.92 16.27
N ILE A 46 13.74 -5.07 17.03
CA ILE A 46 13.11 -3.97 17.80
C ILE A 46 14.12 -3.37 18.79
N LYS A 47 14.88 -4.20 19.51
CA LYS A 47 15.91 -3.75 20.46
C LYS A 47 17.07 -3.00 19.77
N ILE A 48 17.44 -3.38 18.54
CA ILE A 48 18.40 -2.63 17.73
C ILE A 48 17.79 -1.29 17.29
N ALA A 49 16.58 -1.28 16.73
CA ALA A 49 15.91 -0.06 16.29
C ALA A 49 15.75 0.97 17.42
N LYS A 50 15.28 0.57 18.62
CA LYS A 50 15.15 1.47 19.79
C LYS A 50 16.48 1.99 20.35
N ARG A 51 17.62 1.42 19.95
CA ARG A 51 18.98 1.88 20.29
C ARG A 51 19.57 2.80 19.22
N SER A 52 19.37 2.48 17.95
CA SER A 52 19.96 3.19 16.81
C SER A 52 19.11 4.35 16.29
N CYS A 53 17.80 4.37 16.57
CA CYS A 53 16.91 5.44 16.12
C CYS A 53 17.27 6.80 16.75
N HIS A 54 17.16 7.86 15.96
CA HIS A 54 17.40 9.24 16.41
C HIS A 54 16.40 9.65 17.50
N PHE A 55 16.92 9.88 18.70
CA PHE A 55 16.17 10.33 19.87
C PHE A 55 17.13 11.03 20.86
N PRO A 56 16.83 12.25 21.33
CA PRO A 56 15.59 13.01 21.13
C PRO A 56 15.40 13.52 19.69
N SER A 57 14.16 13.51 19.24
CA SER A 57 13.73 13.94 17.90
C SER A 57 13.43 15.43 17.88
N GLU A 58 14.00 16.17 16.93
CA GLU A 58 13.66 17.59 16.67
C GLU A 58 12.25 17.77 16.09
N HIS A 59 11.72 16.73 15.45
CA HIS A 59 10.33 16.64 14.97
C HIS A 59 9.35 16.11 16.03
N GLY A 60 9.78 15.92 17.28
CA GLY A 60 8.91 15.53 18.40
C GLY A 60 8.37 14.09 18.32
N LEU A 61 9.04 13.18 17.61
CA LEU A 61 8.73 11.74 17.66
C LEU A 61 9.10 11.17 19.04
N SER A 62 8.28 10.24 19.55
CA SER A 62 8.71 9.41 20.69
C SER A 62 9.81 8.43 20.25
N ARG A 63 10.53 7.82 21.21
CA ARG A 63 11.52 6.78 20.89
C ARG A 63 10.88 5.61 20.12
N ASP A 64 9.66 5.21 20.45
CA ASP A 64 8.93 4.15 19.75
C ASP A 64 8.53 4.55 18.33
N GLN A 65 8.16 5.81 18.10
CA GLN A 65 7.85 6.34 16.77
C GLN A 65 9.12 6.42 15.90
N SER A 66 10.23 6.92 16.45
CA SER A 66 11.53 6.97 15.76
C SER A 66 12.03 5.55 15.45
N ALA A 67 11.89 4.62 16.40
CA ALA A 67 12.22 3.21 16.21
C ALA A 67 11.33 2.52 15.17
N ALA A 68 10.05 2.90 15.03
CA ALA A 68 9.15 2.33 14.03
C ALA A 68 9.58 2.69 12.61
N ILE A 69 10.01 3.94 12.37
CA ILE A 69 10.59 4.32 11.08
C ILE A 69 11.91 3.59 10.86
N TYR A 70 12.79 3.57 11.87
CA TYR A 70 14.09 2.90 11.76
C TYR A 70 13.93 1.41 11.40
N ILE A 71 13.11 0.63 12.12
CA ILE A 71 12.95 -0.82 11.84
C ILE A 71 12.30 -1.12 10.49
N TYR A 72 11.46 -0.21 9.95
CA TYR A 72 10.98 -0.33 8.57
C TYR A 72 12.14 -0.23 7.57
N THR A 73 13.14 0.63 7.84
CA THR A 73 14.27 0.85 6.92
C THR A 73 15.36 -0.22 6.97
N MET A 74 15.45 -1.01 8.03
CA MET A 74 16.55 -1.96 8.22
C MET A 74 16.52 -3.15 7.22
N GLU A 75 17.70 -3.67 6.87
CA GLU A 75 17.84 -4.88 6.04
C GLU A 75 18.67 -5.99 6.74
N TRP A 76 17.99 -7.03 7.23
CA TRP A 76 18.60 -8.15 7.97
C TRP A 76 18.38 -9.55 7.38
N GLY A 77 17.75 -9.68 6.20
CA GLY A 77 17.51 -10.98 5.57
C GLY A 77 16.37 -10.97 4.53
N GLU A 78 15.78 -12.14 4.29
CA GLU A 78 14.69 -12.27 3.31
C GLU A 78 13.32 -11.83 3.88
N ALA A 79 13.10 -11.96 5.19
CA ALA A 79 11.83 -11.70 5.89
C ALA A 79 11.88 -10.43 6.77
N THR A 80 12.44 -9.34 6.26
CA THR A 80 12.49 -8.04 6.97
C THR A 80 11.12 -7.40 7.09
N LEU A 81 10.95 -6.50 8.06
CA LEU A 81 9.64 -5.93 8.40
C LEU A 81 8.94 -5.26 7.21
N TYR A 82 9.65 -4.43 6.42
CA TYR A 82 9.04 -3.78 5.25
C TYR A 82 8.55 -4.80 4.21
N ARG A 83 9.25 -5.93 4.02
CA ARG A 83 8.87 -6.95 3.03
C ARG A 83 7.61 -7.67 3.45
N THR A 84 7.57 -8.12 4.70
CA THR A 84 6.41 -8.86 5.23
C THR A 84 5.18 -7.95 5.29
N LEU A 85 5.36 -6.68 5.68
CA LEU A 85 4.31 -5.66 5.66
C LEU A 85 3.82 -5.34 4.24
N ASN A 86 4.72 -4.97 3.31
CA ASN A 86 4.32 -4.60 1.95
C ASN A 86 3.71 -5.77 1.17
N LYS A 87 4.17 -7.00 1.40
CA LYS A 87 3.54 -8.22 0.89
C LYS A 87 2.12 -8.40 1.43
N ALA A 88 1.88 -8.10 2.71
CA ALA A 88 0.53 -8.11 3.28
C ALA A 88 -0.34 -6.97 2.73
N LEU A 89 0.23 -5.77 2.53
CA LEU A 89 -0.48 -4.61 1.97
C LEU A 89 -0.90 -4.80 0.51
N ARG A 90 -0.13 -5.54 -0.28
CA ARG A 90 -0.53 -5.99 -1.63
C ARG A 90 -1.50 -7.16 -1.65
N SER A 91 -1.80 -7.78 -0.49
CA SER A 91 -2.71 -8.93 -0.44
C SER A 91 -4.18 -8.50 -0.54
N GLU A 92 -4.94 -9.24 -1.34
CA GLU A 92 -6.41 -9.17 -1.41
C GLU A 92 -7.05 -9.56 -0.06
N ASN A 93 -6.36 -10.34 0.78
CA ASN A 93 -6.81 -10.70 2.12
C ASN A 93 -6.71 -9.52 3.10
N ARG A 94 -7.65 -8.58 2.99
CA ARG A 94 -7.78 -7.42 3.89
C ARG A 94 -8.09 -7.78 5.35
N GLN A 95 -8.55 -9.00 5.64
CA GLN A 95 -8.70 -9.47 7.03
C GLN A 95 -7.33 -9.78 7.66
N GLY A 96 -6.41 -10.38 6.89
CA GLY A 96 -5.03 -10.66 7.31
C GLY A 96 -4.22 -9.41 7.68
N LEU A 97 -4.61 -8.23 7.20
CA LEU A 97 -3.98 -6.96 7.58
C LEU A 97 -4.32 -6.49 9.01
N LYS A 98 -5.34 -7.04 9.67
CA LYS A 98 -5.74 -6.60 11.03
C LYS A 98 -4.62 -6.68 12.06
N ILE A 99 -3.75 -7.70 11.97
CA ILE A 99 -2.59 -7.86 12.88
C ILE A 99 -1.59 -6.70 12.78
N TRP A 100 -1.55 -6.01 11.63
CA TRP A 100 -0.66 -4.89 11.36
C TRP A 100 -1.22 -3.54 11.83
N PHE A 101 -2.48 -3.47 12.27
CA PHE A 101 -3.13 -2.19 12.54
C PHE A 101 -2.49 -1.38 13.67
N LEU A 102 -1.92 -2.01 14.71
CA LEU A 102 -1.18 -1.31 15.76
C LEU A 102 0.15 -0.73 15.23
N TYR A 103 0.90 -1.52 14.46
CA TYR A 103 2.13 -1.05 13.81
C TYR A 103 1.87 0.08 12.81
N LEU A 104 0.89 -0.10 11.91
CA LEU A 104 0.50 0.91 10.94
C LEU A 104 0.07 2.21 11.63
N LYS A 105 -0.66 2.15 12.75
CA LYS A 105 -0.99 3.34 13.55
C LYS A 105 0.25 4.03 14.11
N LEU A 106 1.19 3.28 14.66
CA LEU A 106 2.43 3.83 15.23
C LEU A 106 3.31 4.49 14.15
N PHE A 107 3.47 3.81 13.01
CA PHE A 107 4.30 4.22 11.88
C PHE A 107 3.71 5.42 11.12
N ASP A 108 2.41 5.39 10.79
CA ASP A 108 1.73 6.50 10.09
C ASP A 108 1.76 7.79 10.93
N THR A 109 1.44 7.69 12.23
CA THR A 109 1.52 8.84 13.16
C THR A 109 2.97 9.26 13.48
N ALA A 110 3.97 8.46 13.11
CA ALA A 110 5.38 8.87 13.14
C ALA A 110 5.76 9.66 11.88
N LEU A 111 5.35 9.18 10.69
CA LEU A 111 5.53 9.87 9.41
C LEU A 111 4.79 11.22 9.36
N ASP A 112 3.60 11.32 9.95
CA ASP A 112 2.83 12.56 10.02
C ASP A 112 3.61 13.73 10.64
N LYS A 113 4.50 13.44 11.61
CA LYS A 113 5.36 14.43 12.28
C LYS A 113 6.57 14.85 11.45
N LEU A 114 6.97 14.07 10.45
CA LEU A 114 8.14 14.35 9.62
C LEU A 114 7.81 15.31 8.46
N PRO A 115 8.80 16.06 7.95
CA PRO A 115 8.62 16.99 6.84
C PRO A 115 8.01 16.33 5.61
N THR A 116 6.86 16.84 5.17
CA THR A 116 6.30 16.55 3.85
C THR A 116 7.05 17.36 2.80
N VAL A 117 7.42 16.72 1.69
CA VAL A 117 8.06 17.35 0.52
C VAL A 117 7.16 17.25 -0.71
N LYS A 118 7.08 18.33 -1.48
CA LYS A 118 6.51 18.35 -2.84
C LYS A 118 7.66 18.47 -3.84
N GLU A 119 8.21 17.33 -4.26
CA GLU A 119 9.42 17.26 -5.11
C GLU A 119 9.42 16.04 -6.05
N VAL A 120 10.35 16.02 -7.01
CA VAL A 120 10.56 14.85 -7.88
C VAL A 120 11.39 13.79 -7.15
N VAL A 121 10.80 12.63 -6.92
CA VAL A 121 11.47 11.46 -6.32
C VAL A 121 11.59 10.31 -7.32
N TRP A 122 12.54 9.42 -7.05
CA TRP A 122 12.93 8.33 -7.94
C TRP A 122 12.73 6.97 -7.27
N ARG A 123 12.19 6.01 -8.02
CA ARG A 123 12.10 4.59 -7.64
C ARG A 123 12.68 3.73 -8.76
N GLY A 124 13.51 2.75 -8.44
CA GLY A 124 14.10 1.84 -9.44
C GLY A 124 13.66 0.41 -9.18
N ILE A 125 13.14 -0.27 -10.20
CA ILE A 125 12.74 -1.68 -10.16
C ILE A 125 13.64 -2.47 -11.12
N PRO A 126 14.27 -3.57 -10.68
CA PRO A 126 15.18 -4.38 -11.50
C PRO A 126 14.41 -5.35 -12.44
N LEU A 127 13.35 -4.87 -13.09
CA LEU A 127 12.45 -5.63 -13.97
C LEU A 127 11.95 -4.74 -15.11
N ASP A 128 11.66 -5.32 -16.28
CA ASP A 128 10.87 -4.67 -17.34
C ASP A 128 9.38 -4.81 -16.99
N ILE A 129 8.86 -3.78 -16.33
CA ILE A 129 7.45 -3.57 -16.04
C ILE A 129 6.93 -2.25 -16.61
N GLY A 130 7.80 -1.40 -17.19
CA GLY A 130 7.42 -0.11 -17.76
C GLY A 130 6.31 -0.22 -18.80
N LYS A 131 6.38 -1.25 -19.67
CA LYS A 131 5.35 -1.57 -20.68
C LYS A 131 3.97 -1.91 -20.12
N ASN A 132 3.86 -2.16 -18.82
CA ASN A 132 2.57 -2.35 -18.15
C ASN A 132 1.86 -1.01 -17.85
N PHE A 133 2.51 0.14 -18.10
CA PHE A 133 1.98 1.48 -17.87
C PHE A 133 1.63 2.18 -19.19
N THR A 134 0.48 2.85 -19.27
CA THR A 134 0.07 3.67 -20.44
C THR A 134 -0.37 5.07 -20.01
N GLU A 135 -0.33 6.04 -20.92
CA GLU A 135 -0.72 7.43 -20.64
C GLU A 135 -2.10 7.54 -19.96
N ASN A 136 -2.21 8.47 -18.99
CA ASN A 136 -3.41 8.78 -18.20
C ASN A 136 -3.97 7.62 -17.36
N GLN A 137 -3.33 6.45 -17.35
CA GLN A 137 -3.68 5.35 -16.44
C GLN A 137 -3.54 5.81 -14.98
N ILE A 138 -4.55 5.48 -14.17
CA ILE A 138 -4.52 5.67 -12.71
C ILE A 138 -4.09 4.36 -12.05
N VAL A 139 -3.03 4.41 -11.25
CA VAL A 139 -2.48 3.28 -10.49
C VAL A 139 -2.49 3.58 -8.99
N THR A 140 -2.72 2.56 -8.17
CA THR A 140 -2.64 2.66 -6.70
C THR A 140 -1.54 1.75 -6.19
N TRP A 141 -0.62 2.29 -5.39
CA TRP A 141 0.43 1.47 -4.76
C TRP A 141 0.04 1.17 -3.32
N TRP A 142 -0.49 -0.02 -3.07
CA TRP A 142 -1.00 -0.42 -1.76
C TRP A 142 0.12 -0.60 -0.71
N SER A 143 1.33 -0.94 -1.12
CA SER A 143 2.53 -0.97 -0.26
C SER A 143 2.99 0.42 0.19
N ILE A 144 3.82 0.47 1.23
CA ILE A 144 4.58 1.68 1.59
C ILE A 144 5.80 1.76 0.67
N ASN A 145 6.09 2.91 0.09
CA ASN A 145 6.99 3.00 -1.08
C ASN A 145 8.22 3.86 -0.79
N SER A 146 9.34 3.21 -0.42
CA SER A 146 10.65 3.84 -0.25
C SER A 146 11.23 4.34 -1.58
N CYS A 147 11.38 5.65 -1.74
CA CYS A 147 11.93 6.33 -2.90
C CYS A 147 13.16 7.17 -2.49
N SER A 148 13.88 7.76 -3.44
CA SER A 148 14.98 8.69 -3.15
C SER A 148 14.84 9.96 -3.97
N SER A 149 15.13 11.14 -3.40
CA SER A 149 15.27 12.37 -4.19
C SER A 149 16.58 12.42 -5.00
N SER A 150 17.51 11.47 -4.75
CA SER A 150 18.76 11.32 -5.50
C SER A 150 18.66 10.24 -6.58
N VAL A 151 18.56 10.66 -7.85
CA VAL A 151 18.64 9.75 -9.01
C VAL A 151 19.94 8.93 -9.03
N ASN A 152 21.02 9.41 -8.41
CA ASN A 152 22.29 8.68 -8.32
C ASN A 152 22.22 7.51 -7.34
N VAL A 153 21.44 7.59 -6.26
CA VAL A 153 21.19 6.46 -5.36
C VAL A 153 20.45 5.35 -6.12
N ILE A 154 19.41 5.71 -6.89
CA ILE A 154 18.64 4.73 -7.66
C ILE A 154 19.45 4.13 -8.82
N LYS A 155 20.29 4.93 -9.51
CA LYS A 155 21.24 4.42 -10.51
C LYS A 155 22.23 3.43 -9.89
N ASN A 156 22.77 3.72 -8.70
CA ASN A 156 23.69 2.80 -8.02
C ASN A 156 22.98 1.52 -7.54
N PHE A 157 21.71 1.60 -7.13
CA PHE A 157 20.90 0.43 -6.77
C PHE A 157 20.65 -0.52 -7.95
N LEU A 158 20.26 0.04 -9.11
CA LEU A 158 20.03 -0.71 -10.35
C LEU A 158 21.34 -1.18 -11.00
N GLY A 159 22.43 -0.42 -10.83
CA GLY A 159 23.74 -0.73 -11.40
C GLY A 159 23.70 -0.81 -12.92
N ASN A 160 24.10 -1.96 -13.47
CA ASN A 160 24.12 -2.24 -14.91
C ASN A 160 22.96 -3.15 -15.36
N ASP A 161 21.91 -3.31 -14.55
CA ASP A 161 20.78 -4.20 -14.86
C ASP A 161 19.97 -3.69 -16.07
N LYS A 162 20.16 -4.36 -17.21
CA LYS A 162 19.37 -4.21 -18.43
C LYS A 162 17.94 -4.71 -18.18
N ASN A 163 16.97 -4.15 -18.91
CA ASN A 163 15.55 -4.47 -18.75
C ASN A 163 15.07 -4.15 -17.33
N SER A 164 15.34 -2.92 -16.87
CA SER A 164 14.88 -2.35 -15.60
C SER A 164 13.83 -1.26 -15.83
N THR A 165 13.11 -0.85 -14.78
CA THR A 165 12.13 0.25 -14.85
C THR A 165 12.50 1.33 -13.85
N LEU A 166 12.76 2.54 -14.34
CA LEU A 166 12.97 3.73 -13.53
C LEU A 166 11.67 4.52 -13.50
N PHE A 167 11.22 4.90 -12.30
CA PHE A 167 10.10 5.81 -12.10
C PHE A 167 10.63 7.19 -11.73
N LEU A 168 10.17 8.21 -12.46
CA LEU A 168 10.22 9.61 -12.07
C LEU A 168 8.83 9.95 -11.52
N ILE A 169 8.75 10.36 -10.26
CA ILE A 169 7.49 10.61 -9.56
C ILE A 169 7.46 12.07 -9.11
N GLU A 170 6.54 12.86 -9.67
CA GLU A 170 6.15 14.16 -9.09
C GLU A 170 5.31 13.87 -7.84
N ALA A 171 5.93 13.87 -6.66
CA ALA A 171 5.30 13.56 -5.39
C ALA A 171 4.81 14.83 -4.68
N VAL A 172 3.70 14.71 -3.95
CA VAL A 172 3.06 15.80 -3.21
C VAL A 172 2.90 15.49 -1.71
N ASN A 173 2.89 14.22 -1.33
CA ASN A 173 2.75 13.77 0.07
C ASN A 173 3.97 12.98 0.55
N GLY A 174 5.12 13.08 -0.13
CA GLY A 174 6.34 12.38 0.24
C GLY A 174 6.87 12.80 1.60
N LYS A 175 7.23 11.83 2.44
CA LYS A 175 7.75 12.04 3.80
C LYS A 175 9.26 11.83 3.83
N LYS A 176 10.02 12.88 4.14
CA LYS A 176 11.49 12.80 4.23
C LYS A 176 11.90 12.16 5.55
N ILE A 177 12.67 11.07 5.49
CA ILE A 177 13.06 10.29 6.68
C ILE A 177 14.57 10.31 6.99
N SER A 178 15.32 11.27 6.44
CA SER A 178 16.69 11.57 6.88
C SER A 178 16.73 11.86 8.39
N GLY A 179 17.67 11.25 9.10
CA GLY A 179 17.77 11.17 10.56
C GLY A 179 17.06 9.94 11.15
N TYR A 180 16.19 9.26 10.40
CA TYR A 180 15.29 8.23 10.93
C TYR A 180 15.45 6.87 10.21
N THR A 181 16.51 6.70 9.41
CA THR A 181 16.74 5.50 8.57
C THR A 181 18.08 4.83 8.90
N GLU A 182 18.18 3.52 8.68
CA GLU A 182 19.46 2.78 8.69
C GLU A 182 20.40 3.27 7.56
N TYR A 183 19.86 3.91 6.52
CA TYR A 183 20.56 4.25 5.29
C TYR A 183 20.58 5.76 4.99
N GLU A 184 21.13 6.57 5.91
CA GLU A 184 21.13 8.05 5.80
C GLU A 184 21.63 8.62 4.45
N ASN A 185 22.59 7.96 3.81
CA ASN A 185 23.12 8.38 2.50
C ASN A 185 22.15 8.16 1.33
N GLU A 186 21.05 7.42 1.50
CA GLU A 186 20.06 7.16 0.46
C GLU A 186 19.16 8.36 0.13
N ASN A 187 19.12 9.40 0.97
CA ASN A 187 18.18 10.54 0.82
C ASN A 187 16.72 10.06 0.66
N GLU A 188 16.32 9.17 1.57
CA GLU A 188 15.08 8.41 1.45
C GLU A 188 13.82 9.25 1.73
N ILE A 189 12.85 9.14 0.82
CA ILE A 189 11.50 9.70 0.90
C ILE A 189 10.51 8.55 0.87
N ILE A 190 9.61 8.47 1.86
CA ILE A 190 8.53 7.48 1.89
C ILE A 190 7.28 8.07 1.23
N LEU A 191 6.67 7.37 0.27
CA LEU A 191 5.28 7.59 -0.13
C LEU A 191 4.38 6.62 0.65
N GLN A 192 3.24 7.10 1.15
CA GLN A 192 2.35 6.34 2.02
C GLN A 192 1.67 5.15 1.31
N MET A 193 1.15 4.21 2.11
CA MET A 193 0.35 3.09 1.61
C MET A 193 -0.95 3.58 0.98
N GLY A 194 -1.22 3.17 -0.26
CA GLY A 194 -2.41 3.57 -1.00
C GLY A 194 -2.29 4.89 -1.75
N SER A 195 -1.10 5.53 -1.83
CA SER A 195 -0.89 6.65 -2.74
C SER A 195 -1.33 6.29 -4.16
N GLN A 196 -2.07 7.21 -4.79
CA GLN A 196 -2.54 7.08 -6.16
C GLN A 196 -1.68 7.93 -7.09
N PHE A 197 -1.40 7.42 -8.28
CA PHE A 197 -0.59 8.09 -9.28
C PHE A 197 -1.28 8.04 -10.64
N ARG A 198 -1.13 9.10 -11.42
CA ARG A 198 -1.49 9.15 -12.84
C ARG A 198 -0.22 9.07 -13.68
N VAL A 199 -0.20 8.18 -14.66
CA VAL A 199 0.85 8.13 -15.68
C VAL A 199 0.75 9.38 -16.56
N LYS A 200 1.85 10.13 -16.68
CA LYS A 200 1.87 11.47 -17.32
C LYS A 200 1.94 11.42 -18.86
N SER A 201 2.60 10.39 -19.38
CA SER A 201 2.80 10.08 -20.80
C SER A 201 3.09 8.59 -20.92
N ASP A 202 3.01 8.03 -22.12
CA ASP A 202 3.52 6.67 -22.34
C ASP A 202 5.01 6.54 -21.92
N PRO A 203 5.47 5.34 -21.52
CA PRO A 203 6.84 5.11 -21.06
C PRO A 203 7.90 5.43 -22.13
N LEU A 204 9.03 5.97 -21.71
CA LEU A 204 10.18 6.19 -22.59
C LEU A 204 11.10 4.96 -22.60
N ASP A 205 11.14 4.27 -23.75
CA ASP A 205 12.10 3.21 -24.06
C ASP A 205 13.54 3.72 -24.02
N GLN A 206 14.45 2.95 -23.42
CA GLN A 206 15.89 3.21 -23.39
C GLN A 206 16.65 2.15 -24.22
N SER A 207 17.77 2.56 -24.82
CA SER A 207 18.59 1.71 -25.72
C SER A 207 19.24 0.49 -25.06
N ASN A 208 19.16 0.37 -23.73
CA ASN A 208 19.58 -0.78 -22.93
C ASN A 208 18.43 -1.77 -22.62
N GLY A 209 17.21 -1.53 -23.13
CA GLY A 209 16.00 -2.30 -22.86
C GLY A 209 15.24 -1.91 -21.59
N SER A 210 15.70 -0.88 -20.88
CA SER A 210 15.02 -0.33 -19.70
C SER A 210 13.97 0.73 -20.10
N HIS A 211 13.09 1.08 -19.15
CA HIS A 211 12.01 2.06 -19.38
C HIS A 211 12.03 3.15 -18.31
N LEU A 212 11.70 4.38 -18.71
CA LEU A 212 11.39 5.48 -17.80
C LEU A 212 9.88 5.73 -17.79
N VAL A 213 9.24 5.53 -16.63
CA VAL A 213 7.82 5.82 -16.41
C VAL A 213 7.70 7.15 -15.64
N HIS A 214 6.88 8.07 -16.13
CA HIS A 214 6.61 9.35 -15.47
C HIS A 214 5.26 9.28 -14.75
N LEU A 215 5.30 9.38 -13.42
CA LEU A 215 4.12 9.41 -12.55
C LEU A 215 3.93 10.81 -11.94
N ILE A 216 2.66 11.18 -11.73
CA ILE A 216 2.26 12.32 -10.88
C ILE A 216 1.40 11.74 -9.75
N GLU A 217 1.77 12.00 -8.50
CA GLU A 217 0.95 11.66 -7.33
C GLU A 217 -0.32 12.53 -7.31
N ILE A 218 -1.44 11.92 -7.01
CA ILE A 218 -2.75 12.58 -6.95
C ILE A 218 -2.94 13.10 -5.52
N ASP A 219 -3.09 14.42 -5.37
CA ASP A 219 -3.46 15.03 -4.09
C ASP A 219 -4.98 14.93 -3.92
N ASP A 220 -5.47 14.30 -2.85
CA ASP A 220 -6.91 14.26 -2.52
C ASP A 220 -7.49 15.67 -2.25
N ASN A 221 -6.63 16.69 -2.08
CA ASN A 221 -7.02 18.09 -1.92
C ASN A 221 -7.09 18.88 -3.25
N ASP A 222 -6.52 18.36 -4.35
CA ASP A 222 -6.61 18.99 -5.66
C ASP A 222 -7.93 18.57 -6.32
N ASP A 223 -8.94 19.43 -6.16
CA ASP A 223 -10.33 19.28 -6.64
C ASP A 223 -10.45 19.39 -8.18
N HIS A 224 -9.61 18.63 -8.91
CA HIS A 224 -9.55 18.61 -10.36
C HIS A 224 -10.66 17.69 -10.92
N PRO A 225 -11.67 18.19 -11.66
CA PRO A 225 -12.93 17.45 -11.78
C PRO A 225 -12.87 16.14 -12.56
N LEU A 226 -13.04 15.02 -11.84
CA LEU A 226 -13.38 13.69 -12.39
C LEU A 226 -14.60 13.72 -13.34
N ALA A 227 -15.45 14.76 -13.24
CA ALA A 227 -16.55 15.03 -14.14
C ALA A 227 -16.16 15.14 -15.63
N SER A 228 -14.92 15.51 -15.96
CA SER A 228 -14.51 15.67 -17.36
C SER A 228 -14.49 14.35 -18.13
N ALA A 229 -13.93 13.29 -17.51
CA ALA A 229 -13.88 11.95 -18.13
C ALA A 229 -15.27 11.29 -18.24
N MET A 230 -16.20 11.63 -17.36
CA MET A 230 -17.56 11.05 -17.36
C MET A 230 -18.50 11.66 -18.42
N ASN A 231 -18.13 12.77 -19.06
CA ASN A 231 -18.97 13.41 -20.08
C ASN A 231 -18.77 12.85 -21.49
N GLU A 232 -17.61 12.26 -21.80
CA GLU A 232 -17.33 11.70 -23.13
C GLU A 232 -17.97 10.31 -23.34
N MET A 233 -18.28 9.58 -22.26
CA MET A 233 -19.02 8.32 -22.30
C MET A 233 -20.55 8.52 -22.32
N ARG A 234 -21.06 9.35 -23.23
CA ARG A 234 -22.50 9.38 -23.57
C ARG A 234 -22.72 8.77 -24.96
N PRO A 235 -23.55 7.70 -25.10
CA PRO A 235 -23.82 7.11 -26.40
C PRO A 235 -24.56 8.09 -27.30
N VAL A 236 -24.12 8.22 -28.55
CA VAL A 236 -24.74 9.09 -29.56
C VAL A 236 -26.07 8.47 -30.01
N VAL A 237 -27.15 8.86 -29.33
CA VAL A 237 -28.52 8.54 -29.73
C VAL A 237 -28.81 9.25 -31.05
N LYS A 238 -28.90 8.48 -32.15
CA LYS A 238 -29.27 9.00 -33.47
C LYS A 238 -30.70 9.54 -33.43
N SER A 239 -30.89 10.79 -33.83
CA SER A 239 -32.20 11.42 -33.90
C SER A 239 -33.03 10.90 -35.07
N SER A 240 -34.25 10.44 -34.77
CA SER A 240 -35.33 10.25 -35.73
C SER A 240 -36.49 11.19 -35.36
N ASN A 241 -37.15 11.76 -36.37
CA ASN A 241 -37.97 12.96 -36.20
C ASN A 241 -39.48 12.67 -36.06
N THR A 242 -40.12 13.35 -35.10
CA THR A 242 -41.57 13.70 -35.04
C THR A 242 -42.56 12.52 -34.82
N SER A 243 -43.78 12.69 -34.28
CA SER A 243 -44.63 13.90 -34.20
C SER A 243 -45.64 13.96 -33.02
N THR A 244 -46.07 15.19 -32.70
CA THR A 244 -47.39 15.62 -32.12
C THR A 244 -47.87 15.31 -30.68
N LEU A 245 -48.07 16.42 -29.94
CA LEU A 245 -49.16 16.80 -29.01
C LEU A 245 -49.45 16.05 -27.67
N GLY A 246 -49.50 16.84 -26.58
CA GLY A 246 -50.17 16.49 -25.32
C GLY A 246 -49.88 17.46 -24.16
N LYS A 247 -50.74 18.47 -23.91
CA LYS A 247 -50.61 19.42 -22.77
C LYS A 247 -51.51 19.02 -21.58
N ILE A 248 -50.94 18.77 -20.39
CA ILE A 248 -51.63 18.89 -19.08
C ILE A 248 -50.69 19.62 -18.08
N LYS A 249 -51.26 20.18 -17.00
CA LYS A 249 -50.66 21.22 -16.11
C LYS A 249 -49.88 20.65 -14.91
N SER A 250 -49.01 21.49 -14.34
CA SER A 250 -48.43 21.36 -12.99
C SER A 250 -49.34 21.91 -11.87
N PRO A 251 -49.11 21.48 -10.63
CA PRO A 251 -48.62 22.36 -9.54
C PRO A 251 -47.49 21.67 -8.72
N SER A 252 -46.74 22.27 -7.78
CA SER A 252 -46.46 23.67 -7.40
C SER A 252 -45.18 23.73 -6.51
N CYS A 253 -44.45 24.86 -6.52
CA CYS A 253 -43.32 25.19 -5.63
C CYS A 253 -43.80 25.56 -4.19
N PRO A 254 -42.95 25.97 -3.20
CA PRO A 254 -41.49 26.17 -3.12
C PRO A 254 -40.81 25.12 -2.16
N VAL A 255 -39.69 25.25 -1.43
CA VAL A 255 -38.82 26.36 -0.93
C VAL A 255 -37.33 25.92 -0.85
N SER A 256 -36.42 26.87 -0.60
CA SER A 256 -34.96 26.74 -0.40
C SER A 256 -34.51 26.69 1.08
N TYR A 257 -33.22 26.98 1.33
CA TYR A 257 -32.44 27.16 2.60
C TYR A 257 -31.55 25.96 2.98
N SER A 258 -30.31 26.11 3.49
CA SER A 258 -29.28 27.18 3.42
C SER A 258 -27.96 26.68 4.03
N LYS A 259 -26.86 27.44 3.93
CA LYS A 259 -25.57 27.11 4.57
C LYS A 259 -25.58 27.28 6.10
N ASN A 260 -24.74 26.48 6.75
CA ASN A 260 -23.92 26.71 7.96
C ASN A 260 -24.52 27.39 9.20
N ILE A 261 -24.26 26.78 10.37
CA ILE A 261 -23.75 27.46 11.59
C ILE A 261 -22.79 26.50 12.30
N SER A 262 -21.85 27.03 13.09
CA SER A 262 -20.78 26.28 13.77
C SER A 262 -20.97 26.21 15.29
N ASP A 263 -20.07 25.49 15.96
CA ASP A 263 -19.64 25.66 17.36
C ASP A 263 -20.68 25.62 18.49
N ILE A 264 -20.77 24.46 19.18
CA ILE A 264 -20.98 24.42 20.64
C ILE A 264 -19.92 23.49 21.24
N SER A 265 -19.40 23.83 22.43
CA SER A 265 -18.33 23.06 23.10
C SER A 265 -18.62 22.84 24.59
N LYS A 266 -18.12 21.72 25.12
CA LYS A 266 -17.84 21.40 26.54
C LYS A 266 -19.01 21.41 27.56
N ILE A 267 -19.44 20.20 27.95
CA ILE A 267 -19.81 19.77 29.33
C ILE A 267 -19.34 18.30 29.40
N THR A 268 -18.20 17.92 30.00
CA THR A 268 -17.85 17.72 31.43
C THR A 268 -18.63 16.63 32.19
N GLU A 269 -18.04 15.43 32.19
CA GLU A 269 -17.77 14.55 33.36
C GLU A 269 -18.87 13.80 34.15
N ASN A 270 -18.63 12.48 34.26
CA ASN A 270 -18.78 11.55 35.39
C ASN A 270 -20.08 10.73 35.63
N ASP A 271 -19.83 9.55 36.22
CA ASP A 271 -20.69 8.59 36.94
C ASP A 271 -21.82 7.86 36.16
N SER A 272 -22.15 6.58 36.43
CA SER A 272 -21.41 5.47 37.08
C SER A 272 -22.02 4.11 36.70
N SER A 273 -21.35 3.00 37.08
CA SER A 273 -21.90 1.67 37.43
C SER A 273 -22.98 0.99 36.57
N ASP A 274 -22.60 -0.16 36.01
CA ASP A 274 -23.23 -1.49 36.15
C ASP A 274 -24.77 -1.66 36.02
N ASP A 275 -25.19 -2.56 35.12
CA ASP A 275 -26.26 -3.53 35.42
C ASP A 275 -26.14 -4.79 34.52
N ASP A 276 -26.38 -5.98 35.09
CA ASP A 276 -26.30 -7.27 34.40
C ASP A 276 -27.63 -7.64 33.71
N ILE A 277 -27.59 -8.13 32.46
CA ILE A 277 -28.62 -9.08 31.97
C ILE A 277 -27.95 -10.29 31.31
N LEU A 278 -28.02 -11.40 32.05
CA LEU A 278 -27.73 -12.75 31.55
C LEU A 278 -28.92 -13.24 30.72
N TYR A 279 -28.68 -13.89 29.59
CA TYR A 279 -29.66 -14.81 29.01
C TYR A 279 -28.98 -16.00 28.33
N SER A 280 -29.13 -17.16 28.94
CA SER A 280 -28.80 -18.45 28.34
C SER A 280 -30.07 -19.11 27.83
N MET A 281 -29.96 -19.89 26.75
CA MET A 281 -30.86 -21.01 26.50
C MET A 281 -30.12 -22.06 25.66
N ASN A 282 -30.01 -23.26 26.20
CA ASN A 282 -29.42 -24.40 25.51
C ASN A 282 -30.46 -25.10 24.64
N SER A 283 -30.01 -25.77 23.59
CA SER A 283 -30.64 -27.02 23.14
C SER A 283 -29.60 -27.89 22.45
N ASP A 284 -29.14 -28.92 23.15
CA ASP A 284 -28.30 -29.97 22.60
C ASP A 284 -29.08 -30.80 21.56
N ILE A 285 -28.37 -31.38 20.59
CA ILE A 285 -28.67 -32.72 20.07
C ILE A 285 -27.38 -33.30 19.49
N SER A 286 -27.23 -34.62 19.62
CA SER A 286 -25.98 -35.34 19.41
C SER A 286 -26.09 -36.47 18.39
N ASP A 287 -24.95 -36.74 17.77
CA ASP A 287 -24.44 -38.09 17.48
C ASP A 287 -24.84 -38.87 16.22
N ILE A 288 -23.92 -39.78 15.85
CA ILE A 288 -24.03 -40.95 14.96
C ILE A 288 -24.23 -40.72 13.44
N GLY A 289 -23.43 -41.43 12.63
CA GLY A 289 -23.74 -41.73 11.23
C GLY A 289 -22.53 -41.81 10.30
N SER A 290 -21.95 -43.00 10.13
CA SER A 290 -21.04 -43.32 9.02
C SER A 290 -21.75 -44.17 7.96
N ASP A 291 -21.28 -44.12 6.71
CA ASP A 291 -20.91 -45.28 5.86
C ASP A 291 -20.86 -44.86 4.36
N ASP A 292 -20.62 -45.83 3.48
CA ASP A 292 -19.87 -45.71 2.22
C ASP A 292 -20.73 -45.63 0.93
N VAL A 293 -20.06 -45.63 -0.24
CA VAL A 293 -20.61 -45.76 -1.63
C VAL A 293 -21.25 -44.48 -2.22
N GLY A 294 -21.02 -44.10 -3.49
CA GLY A 294 -20.11 -44.62 -4.51
C GLY A 294 -20.52 -44.26 -5.96
N GLU A 295 -19.61 -44.56 -6.91
CA GLU A 295 -19.77 -44.59 -8.38
C GLU A 295 -19.88 -43.28 -9.21
N ASP A 296 -19.19 -43.39 -10.36
CA ASP A 296 -19.40 -42.84 -11.72
C ASP A 296 -19.19 -41.36 -12.11
N SER A 297 -18.21 -41.22 -13.02
CA SER A 297 -17.89 -40.05 -13.84
C SER A 297 -18.39 -40.21 -15.28
N VAL A 298 -19.04 -39.20 -15.84
CA VAL A 298 -19.19 -39.03 -17.31
C VAL A 298 -19.00 -37.55 -17.70
N ASN A 299 -18.37 -37.31 -18.85
CA ASN A 299 -18.09 -35.97 -19.39
C ASN A 299 -19.36 -35.14 -19.66
N CYS A 300 -19.20 -33.81 -19.54
CA CYS A 300 -19.85 -32.82 -20.40
C CYS A 300 -18.82 -31.75 -20.77
N GLU A 301 -18.21 -31.88 -21.95
CA GLU A 301 -17.42 -30.79 -22.56
C GLU A 301 -18.38 -29.70 -23.04
N SER A 302 -18.05 -28.44 -22.80
CA SER A 302 -18.62 -27.31 -23.53
C SER A 302 -17.64 -26.13 -23.51
N ASP A 303 -17.14 -25.77 -24.69
CA ASP A 303 -16.17 -24.69 -24.84
C ASP A 303 -16.79 -23.33 -24.54
N VAL A 304 -16.21 -22.60 -23.59
CA VAL A 304 -16.38 -21.15 -23.45
C VAL A 304 -15.00 -20.51 -23.45
N PHE A 305 -14.56 -20.10 -24.64
CA PHE A 305 -13.25 -19.50 -24.88
C PHE A 305 -13.23 -18.05 -24.37
N CYS A 306 -13.03 -17.87 -23.07
CA CYS A 306 -12.77 -16.57 -22.45
C CYS A 306 -11.26 -16.34 -22.34
N GLU A 307 -10.70 -15.52 -23.23
CA GLU A 307 -9.32 -15.04 -23.12
C GLU A 307 -9.18 -14.14 -21.89
N SER A 308 -8.68 -14.70 -20.78
CA SER A 308 -8.32 -13.94 -19.58
C SER A 308 -6.91 -13.37 -19.73
N ALA A 309 -6.75 -12.07 -19.46
CA ALA A 309 -5.48 -11.38 -19.67
C ALA A 309 -4.40 -11.74 -18.63
N ASP A 310 -3.28 -12.26 -19.12
CA ASP A 310 -1.90 -12.07 -18.64
C ASP A 310 -1.51 -12.37 -17.16
N ASP A 311 -2.35 -13.02 -16.36
CA ASP A 311 -2.01 -13.36 -14.95
C ASP A 311 -0.78 -14.30 -14.85
N GLU A 312 -0.57 -15.17 -15.85
CA GLU A 312 0.70 -15.92 -16.01
C GLU A 312 1.91 -15.00 -16.22
N GLY A 313 1.76 -13.95 -17.03
CA GLY A 313 2.82 -12.99 -17.35
C GLY A 313 3.28 -12.22 -16.11
N VAL A 314 2.32 -11.72 -15.32
CA VAL A 314 2.58 -11.07 -14.03
C VAL A 314 3.25 -12.04 -13.05
N THR A 315 2.69 -13.26 -12.91
CA THR A 315 3.25 -14.32 -12.04
C THR A 315 4.69 -14.69 -12.43
N LYS A 316 5.00 -14.74 -13.73
CA LYS A 316 6.33 -15.04 -14.27
C LYS A 316 7.34 -13.92 -13.98
N LYS A 317 6.96 -12.65 -14.15
CA LYS A 317 7.81 -11.49 -13.76
C LYS A 317 8.08 -11.50 -12.25
N MET A 318 7.08 -11.79 -11.42
CA MET A 318 7.26 -11.85 -9.96
C MET A 318 8.20 -12.99 -9.51
N ARG A 319 8.14 -14.17 -10.14
CA ARG A 319 9.09 -15.27 -9.89
C ARG A 319 10.53 -14.91 -10.31
N GLN A 320 10.71 -14.07 -11.33
CA GLN A 320 12.02 -13.57 -11.73
C GLN A 320 12.59 -12.59 -10.68
N TYR A 321 11.76 -11.70 -10.13
CA TYR A 321 12.15 -10.78 -9.05
C TYR A 321 12.65 -11.51 -7.80
N GLU A 322 11.87 -12.49 -7.31
CA GLU A 322 12.26 -13.37 -6.20
C GLU A 322 13.57 -14.13 -6.47
N SER A 323 13.84 -14.51 -7.73
CA SER A 323 15.09 -15.14 -8.13
C SER A 323 16.28 -14.17 -8.14
N TRP A 324 16.07 -12.91 -8.55
CA TRP A 324 17.08 -11.85 -8.53
C TRP A 324 17.45 -11.45 -7.10
N LEU A 325 16.45 -11.26 -6.21
CA LEU A 325 16.66 -10.95 -4.80
C LEU A 325 17.54 -12.01 -4.11
N ARG A 326 17.20 -13.29 -4.27
CA ARG A 326 17.96 -14.42 -3.70
C ARG A 326 19.39 -14.51 -4.21
N LYS A 327 19.68 -14.01 -5.42
CA LYS A 327 21.06 -13.93 -5.95
C LYS A 327 21.81 -12.75 -5.34
N LYS A 328 21.21 -11.56 -5.28
CA LYS A 328 21.83 -10.32 -4.77
C LYS A 328 22.02 -10.34 -3.24
N LEU A 329 21.23 -11.12 -2.50
CA LEU A 329 21.48 -11.38 -1.08
C LEU A 329 22.58 -12.42 -0.85
N LYS A 330 22.66 -13.48 -1.66
CA LYS A 330 23.76 -14.47 -1.54
C LYS A 330 25.16 -13.89 -1.81
N SER A 331 25.29 -12.83 -2.60
CA SER A 331 26.57 -12.12 -2.78
C SER A 331 26.93 -11.17 -1.63
N ASN A 332 25.98 -10.85 -0.75
CA ASN A 332 26.10 -9.78 0.24
C ASN A 332 26.00 -10.28 1.70
N LEU A 333 25.92 -11.60 1.92
CA LEU A 333 26.03 -12.17 3.26
C LEU A 333 27.47 -12.07 3.75
N PRO A 334 27.76 -11.37 4.87
CA PRO A 334 29.06 -11.47 5.52
C PRO A 334 29.23 -12.90 6.07
N PHE A 335 30.34 -13.55 5.72
CA PHE A 335 30.68 -14.85 6.30
C PHE A 335 31.14 -14.63 7.74
N TYR A 336 30.27 -14.94 8.70
CA TYR A 336 30.51 -14.67 10.12
C TYR A 336 31.36 -15.79 10.74
N ASP A 337 32.66 -15.82 10.39
CA ASP A 337 33.65 -16.60 11.13
C ASP A 337 33.83 -15.99 12.53
N GLY A 338 33.20 -16.62 13.52
CA GLY A 338 33.09 -16.11 14.88
C GLY A 338 34.35 -16.33 15.73
N GLU A 339 35.34 -15.44 15.64
CA GLU A 339 36.31 -15.26 16.72
C GLU A 339 35.85 -14.16 17.70
N LEU A 340 35.65 -14.55 18.96
CA LEU A 340 35.37 -13.64 20.08
C LEU A 340 36.65 -13.01 20.63
N LYS A 341 36.61 -11.70 20.91
CA LYS A 341 37.56 -10.97 21.77
C LYS A 341 36.82 -9.91 22.59
#